data_AF-A0A0C2E1X3-F1
#
_entry.id   AF-A0A0C2E1X3-F1
#
_cell.length_a   1.000
_cell.length_b   1.000
_cell.length_c   1.000
_cell.angle_alpha   90.00
_cell.angle_beta   90.00
_cell.angle_gamma   90.00
#
_symmetry.space_group_name_H-M   'P 1'
#
loop_
_entity.id
_entity.type
_entity.pdbx_description
1 polymer ?
#
loop_
_entity_poly.entity_id
_entity_poly.type
_entity_poly.pdbx_seq_one_letter_code
_entity_poly.pdbx_strand_id
1 'polypeptide(L)' 'MPREHRELLEWVEASTPVEQSTPGREQALEALRAFRCTHLNTVAQYILTQIKDPSSTTGTGGTPFMQFLKNVRADTE' A
#
# COMPACT_ATOMS: atom_id res chain seq x y z
N MET A 1 -6.05 -14.00 3.58
CA MET A 1 -4.63 -14.40 3.58
C MET A 1 -4.53 -15.79 4.17
N PRO A 2 -3.81 -16.74 3.52
CA PRO A 2 -3.54 -18.07 4.08
C PRO A 2 -2.90 -18.03 5.46
N ARG A 3 -2.99 -19.13 6.21
CA ARG A 3 -2.49 -19.18 7.59
C ARG A 3 -0.98 -18.97 7.65
N GLU A 4 -0.25 -19.67 6.80
CA GLU A 4 1.21 -19.67 6.71
C GLU A 4 1.74 -18.26 6.41
N HIS A 5 1.02 -17.50 5.58
CA HIS A 5 1.38 -16.13 5.24
C HIS A 5 1.15 -15.18 6.42
N ARG A 6 0.11 -15.42 7.23
CA ARG A 6 -0.17 -14.62 8.42
C ARG A 6 0.87 -14.87 9.51
N GLU A 7 1.20 -16.14 9.74
CA GLU A 7 2.26 -16.53 10.69
C GLU A 7 3.62 -15.93 10.29
N LEU A 8 3.92 -15.85 9.00
CA LEU A 8 5.12 -15.17 8.51
C LEU A 8 5.12 -13.67 8.87
N LEU A 9 4.00 -12.97 8.68
CA LEU A 9 3.91 -11.54 9.02
C LEU A 9 4.09 -11.30 10.53
N GLU A 10 3.41 -12.10 11.36
CA GLU A 10 3.55 -12.05 12.82
C GLU A 10 5.01 -12.28 13.25
N TRP A 11 5.69 -13.23 12.61
CA TRP A 11 7.10 -13.48 12.87
C TRP A 11 8.01 -12.31 12.45
N VAL A 12 7.76 -11.70 11.28
CA VAL A 12 8.51 -10.53 10.80
C VAL A 12 8.34 -9.34 11.76
N GLU A 13 7.13 -9.08 12.23
CA GLU A 13 6.84 -8.02 13.20
C GLU A 13 7.57 -8.22 14.52
N ALA A 14 7.68 -9.46 15.01
CA ALA A 14 8.36 -9.78 16.27
C ALA A 14 9.88 -9.79 16.17
N SER A 15 10.44 -10.12 15.00
CA SER A 15 11.83 -10.59 14.89
C SER A 15 12.77 -9.69 14.08
N THR A 16 12.29 -8.62 13.44
CA THR A 16 13.09 -7.91 12.44
C THR A 16 13.58 -6.54 12.92
N PRO A 17 14.87 -6.36 13.26
CA PRO A 17 15.45 -5.06 13.51
C PRO A 17 15.85 -4.41 12.17
N VAL A 18 14.87 -3.93 11.41
CA VAL A 18 15.18 -3.06 10.25
C VAL A 18 15.50 -1.67 10.79
N GLU A 19 16.79 -1.39 10.95
CA GLU A 19 17.29 -0.07 11.31
C GLU A 19 17.48 0.80 10.07
N GLN A 20 17.61 2.12 10.25
CA GLN A 20 17.88 3.03 9.13
C GLN A 20 19.18 2.68 8.38
N SER A 21 20.15 2.09 9.09
CA SER A 21 21.45 1.67 8.57
C SER A 21 21.40 0.35 7.78
N THR A 22 20.27 -0.39 7.80
CA THR A 22 20.17 -1.70 7.16
C THR A 22 20.46 -1.59 5.65
N PRO A 23 21.44 -2.36 5.12
CA PRO A 23 21.75 -2.36 3.70
C PRO A 23 20.53 -2.71 2.85
N GLY A 24 20.29 -1.96 1.78
CA GLY A 24 19.15 -2.20 0.89
C GLY A 24 17.84 -1.55 1.33
N ARG A 25 17.77 -0.97 2.55
CA ARG A 25 16.54 -0.37 3.08
C ARG A 25 16.01 0.75 2.18
N GLU A 26 16.85 1.70 1.80
CA GLU A 26 16.41 2.84 0.98
C GLU A 26 15.97 2.40 -0.41
N GLN A 27 16.67 1.43 -1.02
CA GLN A 27 16.27 0.87 -2.31
C GLN A 27 14.90 0.17 -2.21
N ALA A 28 14.64 -0.55 -1.11
CA ALA A 28 13.35 -1.19 -0.87
C ALA A 28 12.23 -0.16 -0.66
N LEU A 29 12.48 0.91 0.12
CA LEU A 29 11.53 2.00 0.30
C LEU A 29 11.21 2.70 -1.02
N GLU A 30 12.23 2.99 -1.83
CA GLU A 30 12.03 3.63 -3.13
C GLU A 30 11.21 2.75 -4.08
N ALA A 31 11.48 1.45 -4.12
CA ALA A 31 10.66 0.50 -4.87
C ALA A 31 9.19 0.49 -4.40
N LEU A 32 8.95 0.55 -3.08
CA LEU A 32 7.60 0.63 -2.52
C LEU A 32 6.90 1.96 -2.87
N ARG A 33 7.62 3.08 -2.83
CA ARG A 33 7.10 4.40 -3.25
C ARG A 33 6.69 4.36 -4.72
N ALA A 34 7.57 3.89 -5.60
CA ALA A 34 7.30 3.76 -7.02
C ALA A 34 6.09 2.85 -7.31
N PHE A 35 5.99 1.72 -6.60
CA PHE A 35 4.85 0.82 -6.69
C PHE A 35 3.54 1.52 -6.28
N ARG A 36 3.52 2.24 -5.16
CA ARG A 36 2.31 2.93 -4.66
C ARG A 36 1.90 4.11 -5.53
N CYS A 37 2.86 4.85 -6.09
CA CYS A 37 2.59 5.88 -7.09
C CYS A 37 1.97 5.29 -8.35
N THR A 38 2.54 4.20 -8.87
CA THR A 38 1.97 3.47 -10.01
C THR A 38 0.55 3.00 -9.71
N HIS A 39 0.32 2.41 -8.53
CA HIS A 39 -0.99 1.93 -8.10
C HIS A 39 -2.04 3.05 -8.04
N LEU A 40 -1.69 4.23 -7.50
CA LEU A 40 -2.57 5.40 -7.51
C LEU A 40 -2.95 5.84 -8.93
N ASN A 41 -1.99 5.86 -9.86
CA ASN A 41 -2.26 6.20 -11.26
C ASN A 41 -3.16 5.15 -11.93
N THR A 42 -2.91 3.86 -11.67
CA THR A 42 -3.76 2.77 -12.15
C THR A 42 -5.19 2.91 -11.63
N VAL A 43 -5.36 3.13 -10.33
CA VAL A 43 -6.69 3.30 -9.72
C VAL A 43 -7.40 4.55 -10.26
N ALA A 44 -6.67 5.64 -10.47
CA ALA A 44 -7.24 6.82 -11.11
C ALA A 44 -7.75 6.50 -12.53
N GLN A 45 -6.94 5.82 -13.34
CA GLN A 45 -7.30 5.48 -14.71
C GLN A 45 -8.44 4.48 -14.81
N TYR A 46 -8.43 3.41 -14.01
CA TYR A 46 -9.35 2.28 -14.17
C TYR A 46 -10.57 2.31 -13.25
N ILE A 47 -10.54 3.10 -12.18
CA ILE A 47 -11.66 3.21 -11.25
C ILE A 47 -12.24 4.63 -11.28
N LEU A 48 -11.44 5.66 -10.96
CA LEU A 48 -11.98 7.03 -10.85
C LEU A 48 -12.63 7.53 -12.14
N THR A 49 -12.03 7.27 -13.30
CA THR A 49 -12.63 7.68 -14.59
C THR A 49 -13.95 6.98 -14.91
N GLN A 50 -14.23 5.84 -14.27
CA GLN A 50 -15.41 5.01 -14.53
C GLN A 50 -16.57 5.30 -13.55
N ILE A 51 -16.29 6.03 -12.47
CA ILE A 51 -17.29 6.38 -11.47
C ILE A 51 -18.23 7.46 -12.04
N LYS A 52 -19.52 7.15 -12.09
CA LYS A 52 -20.57 8.08 -12.52
C LYS A 52 -21.07 8.98 -11.38
N ASP A 53 -21.05 8.46 -10.16
CA ASP A 53 -21.46 9.17 -8.95
C ASP A 53 -20.26 9.31 -7.99
N PRO A 54 -19.74 10.52 -7.75
CA PRO A 54 -18.60 10.77 -6.88
C PRO A 54 -18.74 10.24 -5.44
N SER A 55 -19.98 10.02 -4.97
CA SER A 55 -20.24 9.42 -3.65
C SER A 55 -19.86 7.93 -3.58
N SER A 56 -19.67 7.27 -4.74
CA SER A 56 -19.34 5.85 -4.87
C SER A 56 -17.82 5.59 -4.93
N THR A 57 -17.03 6.23 -4.07
CA THR A 57 -15.56 6.06 -4.00
C THR A 57 -15.11 5.01 -2.97
N THR A 58 -16.02 4.12 -2.57
CA THR A 58 -15.69 2.98 -1.69
C THR A 58 -15.14 1.84 -2.52
N GLY A 59 -13.95 1.34 -2.17
CA GLY A 59 -13.32 0.19 -2.80
C GLY A 59 -14.00 -1.11 -2.39
N THR A 60 -13.69 -2.21 -3.09
CA THR A 60 -14.24 -3.54 -2.78
C THR A 60 -13.82 -4.07 -1.41
N GLY A 61 -12.75 -3.52 -0.82
CA GLY A 61 -12.35 -3.75 0.57
C GLY A 61 -13.14 -2.94 1.61
N GLY A 62 -14.14 -2.16 1.21
CA GLY A 62 -15.01 -1.38 2.10
C GLY A 62 -14.43 -0.04 2.56
N THR A 63 -13.30 0.40 2.02
CA THR A 63 -12.64 1.67 2.42
C THR A 63 -12.77 2.74 1.33
N PRO A 64 -12.78 4.05 1.69
CA PRO A 64 -12.61 5.13 0.73
C PRO A 64 -11.22 5.01 0.08
N PHE A 65 -11.14 4.38 -1.09
CA PHE A 65 -9.88 3.82 -1.58
C PHE A 65 -8.82 4.89 -1.87
N MET A 66 -9.23 6.06 -2.37
CA MET A 66 -8.29 7.15 -2.64
C MET A 66 -7.65 7.69 -1.37
N GLN A 67 -8.42 7.84 -0.28
CA GLN A 67 -7.88 8.30 0.99
C GLN A 67 -6.95 7.25 1.58
N PHE A 68 -7.38 5.99 1.58
CA PHE A 68 -6.60 4.87 2.07
C PHE A 68 -5.26 4.74 1.34
N LEU A 69 -5.26 4.74 0.01
CA LEU A 69 -4.04 4.59 -0.79
C LEU A 69 -3.07 5.77 -0.62
N LYS A 70 -3.58 7.00 -0.45
CA LYS A 70 -2.75 8.16 -0.15
C LYS A 70 -2.09 8.07 1.23
N ASN A 71 -2.85 7.65 2.25
CA ASN A 71 -2.30 7.45 3.60
C ASN A 71 -1.20 6.40 3.58
N VAL A 72 -1.47 5.24 2.98
CA VAL A 72 -0.47 4.17 2.87
C VAL A 72 0.77 4.66 2.12
N ARG A 73 0.64 5.46 1.04
CA ARG A 73 1.83 6.05 0.39
C ARG A 73 2.62 6.96 1.34
N ALA A 74 1.93 7.84 2.06
CA ALA A 74 2.55 8.78 3.00
C ALA A 74 3.26 8.06 4.15
N ASP A 75 2.70 6.95 4.67
CA ASP A 75 3.32 6.14 5.73
C ASP A 75 4.62 5.42 5.28
N THR A 76 5.03 5.59 4.02
CA THR A 76 6.30 5.05 3.48
C THR A 76 7.27 6.14 3.05
N GLU A 77 6.88 7.40 3.18
CA GLU A 77 7.80 8.54 3.19
C GLU A 77 8.56 8.57 4.53
#